data_AF-A0A2E1TEF5-F1
#
_entry.id   AF-A0A2E1TEF5-F1
#
_cell.length_a   1.000
_cell.length_b   1.000
_cell.length_c   1.000
_cell.angle_alpha   90.00
_cell.angle_beta   90.00
_cell.angle_gamma   90.00
#
_symmetry.space_group_name_H-M   'P 1'
#
loop_
_entity.id
_entity.type
_entity.pdbx_description
1 polymer ?
#
loop_
_entity_poly.entity_id
_entity_poly.type
_entity_poly.pdbx_seq_one_letter_code
_entity_poly.pdbx_strand_id
1 'polypeptide(L)'
;MKTTTFSKYSTEGLTYKGTSVYYNGELAAELKAVEVAYDNGKIVNEATFSLTSNKFNDIAINILKFISEQKKEKKWEVEIELKQ
;
A
#
# COMPACT_ATOMS: atom_id res chain seq x y z
N MET A 1 -17.58 3.18 9.55
CA MET A 1 -16.32 2.96 8.80
C MET A 1 -16.13 1.46 8.69
N LYS A 2 -15.97 0.91 7.49
CA LYS A 2 -15.73 -0.53 7.29
C LYS A 2 -14.32 -0.84 7.80
N THR A 3 -14.22 -1.55 8.92
CA THR A 3 -12.94 -1.96 9.49
C THR A 3 -12.43 -3.15 8.67
N THR A 4 -11.70 -2.89 7.58
CA THR A 4 -11.04 -3.96 6.81
C THR A 4 -10.02 -4.62 7.72
N THR A 5 -10.35 -5.81 8.24
CA THR A 5 -9.56 -6.45 9.29
C THR A 5 -8.45 -7.26 8.63
N PHE A 6 -7.26 -6.69 8.53
CA PHE A 6 -6.06 -7.35 7.98
C PHE A 6 -5.31 -8.19 9.03
N SER A 7 -5.99 -8.65 10.09
CA SER A 7 -5.34 -9.32 11.23
C SER A 7 -4.56 -10.58 10.85
N LYS A 8 -4.97 -11.28 9.78
CA LYS A 8 -4.32 -12.51 9.29
C LYS A 8 -3.09 -12.30 8.41
N TYR A 9 -2.78 -11.07 7.97
CA TYR A 9 -1.64 -10.79 7.10
C TYR A 9 -0.49 -10.22 7.92
N SER A 10 0.67 -10.88 7.92
CA SER A 10 1.87 -10.37 8.62
C SER A 10 2.49 -9.21 7.86
N THR A 11 3.02 -8.22 8.57
CA THR A 11 3.86 -7.16 8.00
C THR A 11 5.35 -7.39 8.27
N GLU A 12 5.71 -8.55 8.83
CA GLU A 12 7.08 -8.93 9.09
C GLU A 12 7.92 -8.95 7.80
N GLY A 13 9.16 -8.46 7.90
CA GLY A 13 10.06 -8.31 6.76
C GLY A 13 9.78 -7.10 5.87
N LEU A 14 8.65 -6.39 6.04
CA LEU A 14 8.36 -5.17 5.29
C LEU A 14 8.98 -3.94 5.94
N THR A 15 9.64 -3.13 5.12
CA THR A 15 10.20 -1.84 5.53
C THR A 15 9.88 -0.76 4.50
N TYR A 16 9.93 0.50 4.94
CA TYR A 16 9.57 1.65 4.13
C TYR A 16 10.72 2.66 4.11
N LYS A 17 11.11 3.14 2.93
CA LYS A 17 12.11 4.21 2.76
C LYS A 17 11.69 5.15 1.65
N GLY A 18 11.36 6.39 2.01
CA GLY A 18 10.95 7.43 1.04
C GLY A 18 9.63 7.09 0.35
N THR A 19 9.69 6.67 -0.91
CA THR A 19 8.53 6.25 -1.71
C THR A 19 8.54 4.76 -2.04
N SER A 20 9.45 4.01 -1.43
CA SER A 20 9.73 2.62 -1.74
C SER A 20 9.43 1.71 -0.55
N VAL A 21 8.87 0.53 -0.86
CA VAL A 21 8.61 -0.56 0.07
C VAL A 21 9.56 -1.71 -0.25
N TYR A 22 10.18 -2.25 0.79
CA TYR A 22 11.09 -3.38 0.68
C TYR A 22 10.53 -4.58 1.43
N TYR A 23 10.71 -5.77 0.89
CA TYR A 23 10.44 -7.04 1.57
C TYR A 23 11.74 -7.81 1.73
N ASN A 24 12.13 -8.09 2.97
CA ASN A 24 13.39 -8.75 3.32
C ASN A 24 14.63 -8.09 2.67
N GLY A 25 14.60 -6.75 2.57
CA GLY A 25 15.67 -5.95 1.98
C GLY A 25 15.59 -5.79 0.45
N GLU A 26 14.70 -6.49 -0.24
CA GLU A 26 14.50 -6.37 -1.67
C GLU A 26 13.39 -5.37 -2.02
N LEU A 27 13.60 -4.52 -3.02
CA LEU A 27 12.61 -3.52 -3.47
C LEU A 27 11.36 -4.21 -4.03
N ALA A 28 10.25 -4.13 -3.30
CA ALA A 28 9.02 -4.86 -3.59
C ALA A 28 7.95 -4.00 -4.26
N ALA A 29 7.83 -2.73 -3.85
CA ALA A 29 6.87 -1.80 -4.43
C ALA A 29 7.37 -0.36 -4.40
N GLU A 30 6.89 0.46 -5.33
CA GLU A 30 7.20 1.89 -5.41
C GLU A 30 5.93 2.71 -5.60
N LEU A 31 5.88 3.90 -4.99
CA LEU A 31 4.80 4.85 -5.20
C LEU A 31 4.74 5.21 -6.68
N LYS A 32 3.61 4.92 -7.32
CA LYS A 32 3.36 5.18 -8.74
C LYS A 32 2.60 6.49 -8.92
N ALA A 33 1.59 6.73 -8.09
CA ALA A 33 0.71 7.89 -8.21
C ALA A 33 0.24 8.37 -6.84
N VAL A 34 -0.06 9.67 -6.79
CA VAL A 34 -0.81 10.30 -5.70
C VAL A 34 -1.93 11.07 -6.35
N GLU A 35 -3.15 10.76 -5.96
CA GLU A 35 -4.36 11.34 -6.55
C GLU A 35 -5.21 12.01 -5.46
N VAL A 36 -5.90 13.08 -5.87
CA VAL A 36 -6.87 13.78 -5.03
C VAL A 36 -8.19 13.77 -5.78
N ALA A 37 -9.18 13.11 -5.20
CA ALA A 37 -10.52 13.00 -5.77
C ALA A 37 -11.56 13.65 -4.86
N TYR A 38 -12.63 14.17 -5.45
CA TYR A 38 -13.83 14.56 -4.73
C TYR A 38 -14.90 13.51 -4.97
N ASP A 39 -15.10 12.63 -3.98
CA ASP A 39 -16.09 11.55 -4.05
C ASP A 39 -17.09 11.65 -2.90
N ASN A 40 -18.38 11.52 -3.23
CA ASN A 40 -19.48 11.52 -2.27
C ASN A 40 -19.43 12.67 -1.23
N GLY A 41 -19.08 13.87 -1.69
CA GLY A 41 -19.01 15.07 -0.86
C GLY A 41 -17.74 15.19 -0.01
N LYS A 42 -16.74 14.32 -0.21
CA LYS A 42 -15.51 14.25 0.58
C LYS A 42 -14.28 14.28 -0.33
N ILE A 43 -13.22 14.93 0.17
CA ILE A 43 -11.90 14.85 -0.45
C ILE A 43 -11.26 13.52 -0.01
N VAL A 44 -10.89 12.70 -1.00
CA VAL A 44 -10.15 11.46 -0.82
C VAL A 44 -8.74 11.68 -1.37
N ASN A 45 -7.74 11.24 -0.61
CA ASN A 45 -6.35 11.22 -1.08
C ASN A 45 -5.97 9.76 -1.26
N GLU A 46 -5.49 9.42 -2.44
CA GLU A 46 -5.09 8.06 -2.78
C GLU A 46 -3.58 8.00 -3.05
N ALA A 47 -2.93 6.93 -2.57
CA ALA A 47 -1.59 6.56 -2.98
C ALA A 47 -1.61 5.17 -3.63
N THR A 48 -1.30 5.13 -4.92
CA THR A 48 -1.15 3.89 -5.67
C THR A 48 0.32 3.48 -5.68
N PHE A 49 0.63 2.25 -5.27
CA PHE A 49 1.96 1.66 -5.37
C PHE A 49 1.98 0.56 -6.43
N SER A 50 3.03 0.51 -7.25
CA SER A 50 3.25 -0.57 -8.21
C SER A 50 4.21 -1.60 -7.63
N LEU A 51 3.88 -2.88 -7.74
CA LEU A 51 4.85 -3.94 -7.49
C LEU A 51 5.95 -3.91 -8.56
N THR A 52 7.19 -4.17 -8.15
CA THR A 52 8.35 -4.15 -9.06
C THR A 52 8.48 -5.45 -9.86
N SER A 53 7.96 -6.56 -9.33
CA SER A 53 8.03 -7.89 -9.93
C SER A 53 6.82 -8.74 -9.52
N ASN A 54 6.39 -9.64 -10.41
CA ASN A 54 5.26 -10.53 -10.18
C ASN A 54 5.47 -11.53 -9.03
N LYS A 55 6.72 -11.80 -8.63
CA LYS A 55 7.03 -12.60 -7.44
C LYS A 55 6.50 -12.00 -6.13
N PHE A 56 6.20 -10.70 -6.12
CA PHE A 56 5.65 -10.02 -4.95
C PHE A 56 4.11 -10.00 -4.96
N ASN A 57 3.45 -10.54 -5.99
CA ASN A 57 1.99 -10.57 -6.07
C ASN A 57 1.37 -11.33 -4.88
N ASP A 58 2.01 -12.42 -4.43
CA ASP A 58 1.53 -13.23 -3.29
C ASP A 58 1.53 -12.48 -1.96
N ILE A 59 2.36 -11.42 -1.83
CA ILE A 59 2.44 -10.57 -0.64
C ILE A 59 1.76 -9.21 -0.83
N ALA A 60 1.02 -9.00 -1.92
CA ALA A 60 0.40 -7.71 -2.24
C ALA A 60 -0.51 -7.21 -1.11
N ILE A 61 -1.29 -8.10 -0.49
CA ILE A 61 -2.18 -7.71 0.62
C ILE A 61 -1.37 -7.37 1.89
N ASN A 62 -0.24 -8.04 2.12
CA ASN A 62 0.66 -7.72 3.22
C ASN A 62 1.26 -6.32 3.04
N ILE A 63 1.67 -5.98 1.81
CA ILE A 63 2.16 -4.66 1.44
C ILE A 63 1.06 -3.61 1.61
N LEU A 64 -0.15 -3.88 1.11
CA LEU A 64 -1.31 -2.99 1.27
C LEU A 64 -1.59 -2.68 2.75
N LYS A 65 -1.62 -3.71 3.59
CA LYS A 65 -1.78 -3.56 5.05
C LYS A 65 -0.68 -2.68 5.62
N PHE A 66 0.57 -3.01 5.33
CA PHE A 66 1.73 -2.31 5.87
C PHE A 66 1.70 -0.81 5.54
N ILE A 67 1.47 -0.45 4.27
CA ILE A 67 1.39 0.96 3.85
C ILE A 67 0.17 1.66 4.48
N SER A 68 -0.98 0.98 4.52
CA SER A 68 -2.21 1.52 5.13
C SER A 68 -2.01 1.86 6.61
N GLU A 69 -1.25 1.04 7.35
CA GLU A 69 -0.90 1.31 8.74
C GLU A 69 0.02 2.54 8.87
N GLN A 70 0.99 2.72 7.96
CA GLN A 70 1.86 3.90 7.94
C GLN A 70 1.13 5.21 7.58
N LYS A 71 0.04 5.14 6.81
CA LYS A 71 -0.72 6.31 6.36
C LYS A 71 -2.03 6.55 7.11
N LYS A 72 -2.30 5.76 8.15
CA LYS A 72 -3.58 5.75 8.88
C LYS A 72 -3.98 7.13 9.41
N GLU A 73 -3.03 7.91 9.93
CA GLU A 73 -3.29 9.24 10.49
C GLU A 73 -3.77 10.25 9.42
N LYS A 74 -3.29 10.09 8.18
CA LYS A 74 -3.62 10.99 7.07
C LYS A 74 -4.93 10.62 6.37
N LYS A 75 -5.54 9.48 6.72
CA LYS A 75 -6.75 8.94 6.08
C LYS A 75 -6.60 8.76 4.56
N TRP A 76 -5.44 8.33 4.11
CA TRP A 76 -5.22 8.02 2.71
C TRP A 76 -5.80 6.66 2.37
N GLU A 77 -6.39 6.56 1.20
CA GLU A 77 -6.66 5.28 0.57
C GLU A 77 -5.37 4.81 -0.11
N VAL A 78 -5.12 3.51 -0.05
CA VAL A 78 -3.89 2.91 -0.56
C VAL A 78 -4.29 1.84 -1.55
N GLU A 79 -3.66 1.86 -2.71
CA GLU A 79 -3.85 0.86 -3.75
C GLU A 79 -2.54 0.18 -4.11
N ILE A 80 -2.63 -1.08 -4.52
CA ILE A 80 -1.49 -1.86 -5.01
C ILE A 80 -1.80 -2.33 -6.45
N GLU A 81 -0.99 -1.90 -7.39
CA GLU A 81 -0.98 -2.40 -8.75
C GLU A 81 -0.09 -3.65 -8.83
N LEU A 82 -0.70 -4.78 -9.19
CA LEU A 82 0.00 -6.05 -9.38
C LEU A 82 0.87 -6.03 -10.65
N LYS A 83 1.94 -6.82 -10.65
CA LYS A 83 2.80 -6.95 -11.83
C LYS A 83 2.43 -8.18 -12.65
N GLN A 84 2.36 -8.02 -13.98
CA GLN A 84 2.15 -9.10 -14.94
C GLN A 84 3.44 -9.88 -15.16
#